data_AF-A0A0F9SAV1-F1
#
_entry.id   AF-A0A0F9SAV1-F1
#
_cell.length_a   1.000
_cell.length_b   1.000
_cell.length_c   1.000
_cell.angle_alpha   90.00
_cell.angle_beta   90.00
_cell.angle_gamma   90.00
#
_symmetry.space_group_name_H-M   'P 1'
#
loop_
_entity.id
_entity.type
_entity.pdbx_description
1 polymer ?
#
loop_
_entity_poly.entity_id
_entity_poly.type
_entity_poly.pdbx_seq_one_letter_code
_entity_poly.pdbx_strand_id
1 'polypeptide(L)'
;LRGQHPGLSAGVGVTTTDHALLANLAFASAGHTGFQAEDAGLTSLAGLGYVSDSMIKITAEDTYVIRTLAEVRTDLGLVIGTNVLAYDVGLANLAGIAMAADKFYYTSADNVHVAATVTSFARSILDDANEAAFKATVNLEIGTDVLAQQTIGIADNNLLEVDHVSPADNDYAKFTVNGLEGRSYAEVLSDIGASASGHNHDATYQPLDAELTSLAALSYVAASFVKMTGANTFALRTIGETADDLEGTINHDNLANGGAHDYAYISGNDGATGVTAAELEELSDGSETTLHSHAGGGGDVSKQFLEVMG
;
A
#
# COMPACT_ATOMS: atom_id res chain seq x y z
N LEU A 1 -12.52 145.02 -58.46
CA LEU A 1 -12.82 144.41 -59.76
C LEU A 1 -12.64 142.91 -59.64
N ARG A 2 -13.67 142.15 -60.00
CA ARG A 2 -13.72 140.68 -59.98
C ARG A 2 -12.93 140.14 -61.17
N GLY A 3 -12.26 139.00 -60.97
CA GLY A 3 -12.15 137.92 -61.96
C GLY A 3 -11.34 138.15 -63.23
N GLN A 4 -10.19 137.50 -63.31
CA GLN A 4 -9.81 136.74 -64.51
C GLN A 4 -9.25 135.38 -64.04
N HIS A 5 -10.16 134.40 -63.91
CA HIS A 5 -9.78 132.99 -63.96
C HIS A 5 -9.51 132.63 -65.43
N PRO A 6 -8.45 131.85 -65.74
CA PRO A 6 -8.20 131.38 -67.10
C PRO A 6 -9.41 130.62 -67.65
N GLY A 7 -9.83 130.96 -68.87
CA GLY A 7 -11.03 130.43 -69.49
C GLY A 7 -10.97 128.92 -69.68
N LEU A 8 -11.86 128.20 -68.98
CA LEU A 8 -12.30 126.88 -69.39
C LEU A 8 -13.01 127.03 -70.73
N SER A 9 -12.41 126.49 -71.79
CA SER A 9 -13.01 126.42 -73.12
C SER A 9 -14.26 125.53 -73.05
N ALA A 10 -15.42 126.15 -72.95
CA ALA A 10 -16.72 125.51 -73.14
C ALA A 10 -16.87 125.16 -74.63
N GLY A 11 -16.34 124.00 -75.03
CA GLY A 11 -16.35 123.56 -76.42
C GLY A 11 -16.31 122.06 -76.65
N VAL A 12 -16.25 121.22 -75.61
CA VAL A 12 -16.44 119.77 -75.73
C VAL A 12 -17.29 119.31 -74.55
N GLY A 13 -18.52 118.90 -74.83
CA GLY A 13 -19.38 118.26 -73.85
C GLY A 13 -18.75 116.93 -73.44
N VAL A 14 -18.30 116.83 -72.19
CA VAL A 14 -17.96 115.52 -71.61
C VAL A 14 -19.25 114.95 -71.04
N THR A 15 -20.08 114.45 -71.95
CA THR A 15 -21.24 113.61 -71.63
C THR A 15 -21.16 112.35 -72.46
N THR A 16 -20.20 111.49 -72.13
CA THR A 16 -20.31 110.05 -72.34
C THR A 16 -19.46 109.40 -71.28
N THR A 17 -20.05 108.42 -70.61
CA THR A 17 -19.56 107.07 -70.29
C THR A 17 -18.18 106.64 -70.86
N ASP A 18 -17.18 107.51 -70.83
CA ASP A 18 -15.87 107.26 -71.37
C ASP A 18 -15.09 106.44 -70.36
N HIS A 19 -15.28 105.12 -70.46
CA HIS A 19 -14.29 104.15 -69.99
C HIS A 19 -12.89 104.45 -70.56
N ALA A 20 -12.74 105.32 -71.57
CA ALA A 20 -11.47 105.88 -72.04
C ALA A 20 -10.74 106.74 -71.00
N LEU A 21 -11.43 107.44 -70.09
CA LEU A 21 -10.78 108.12 -68.96
C LEU A 21 -10.37 107.14 -67.84
N LEU A 22 -11.06 106.01 -67.69
CA LEU A 22 -10.65 104.93 -66.79
C LEU A 22 -9.55 104.04 -67.39
N ALA A 23 -9.47 103.91 -68.71
CA ALA A 23 -8.44 103.15 -69.42
C ALA A 23 -7.04 103.78 -69.29
N ASN A 24 -6.98 105.07 -68.93
CA ASN A 24 -5.74 105.82 -68.68
C ASN A 24 -5.45 106.03 -67.18
N LEU A 25 -6.25 105.44 -66.28
CA LEU A 25 -5.77 105.12 -64.95
C LEU A 25 -4.77 103.96 -65.14
N ALA A 26 -3.52 104.29 -65.44
CA ALA A 26 -2.42 103.39 -65.16
C ALA A 26 -2.65 102.86 -63.74
N PHE A 27 -2.79 101.53 -63.59
CA PHE A 27 -3.10 100.85 -62.33
C PHE A 27 -2.53 101.63 -61.16
N ALA A 28 -3.42 102.21 -60.35
CA ALA A 28 -3.11 103.33 -59.48
C ALA A 28 -1.87 103.04 -58.60
N SER A 29 -0.75 103.68 -58.94
CA SER A 29 0.47 103.74 -58.10
C SER A 29 0.25 104.56 -56.81
N ALA A 30 -0.97 105.03 -56.53
CA ALA A 30 -1.26 105.92 -55.42
C ALA A 30 -2.06 105.20 -54.33
N GLY A 31 -1.37 104.73 -53.28
CA GLY A 31 -1.78 104.90 -51.88
C GLY A 31 -3.17 104.47 -51.40
N HIS A 32 -3.94 103.68 -52.15
CA HIS A 32 -5.17 103.09 -51.65
C HIS A 32 -4.84 101.83 -50.86
N THR A 33 -4.72 101.96 -49.54
CA THR A 33 -4.35 100.89 -48.58
C THR A 33 -5.37 99.74 -48.48
N GLY A 34 -6.38 99.70 -49.35
CA GLY A 34 -7.45 98.70 -49.37
C GLY A 34 -7.53 97.85 -50.66
N PHE A 35 -6.60 98.02 -51.61
CA PHE A 35 -6.54 97.20 -52.83
C PHE A 35 -5.20 96.49 -52.93
N GLN A 36 -5.23 95.17 -53.17
CA GLN A 36 -4.05 94.38 -53.52
C GLN A 36 -3.80 94.49 -55.02
N ALA A 37 -2.54 94.59 -55.46
CA ALA A 37 -2.21 94.56 -56.88
C ALA A 37 -2.56 93.20 -57.47
N GLU A 38 -3.13 93.18 -58.67
CA GLU A 38 -3.40 91.93 -59.38
C GLU A 38 -2.08 91.28 -59.79
N ASP A 39 -1.86 90.05 -59.34
CA ASP A 39 -0.76 89.19 -59.76
C ASP A 39 -1.26 87.77 -60.09
N ALA A 40 -0.41 86.97 -60.72
CA ALA A 40 -0.76 85.62 -61.17
C ALA A 40 -1.10 84.69 -59.99
N GLY A 41 -0.41 84.85 -58.85
CA GLY A 41 -0.65 84.06 -57.66
C GLY A 41 -1.99 84.38 -57.01
N LEU A 42 -2.35 85.66 -56.91
CA LEU A 42 -3.64 86.12 -56.40
C LEU A 42 -4.79 85.67 -57.32
N THR A 43 -4.57 85.65 -58.63
CA THR A 43 -5.53 85.11 -59.61
C THR A 43 -5.74 83.61 -59.41
N SER A 44 -4.66 82.84 -59.24
CA SER A 44 -4.72 81.40 -58.96
C SER A 44 -5.41 81.12 -57.63
N LEU A 45 -5.08 81.87 -56.58
CA LEU A 45 -5.66 81.73 -55.25
C LEU A 45 -7.15 82.08 -55.23
N ALA A 46 -7.57 83.16 -55.92
CA ALA A 46 -8.96 83.56 -56.03
C ALA A 46 -9.81 82.56 -56.85
N GLY A 47 -9.17 81.78 -57.73
CA GLY A 47 -9.80 80.70 -58.48
C GLY A 47 -10.03 79.41 -57.67
N LEU A 48 -9.51 79.31 -56.44
CA LEU A 48 -9.69 78.13 -55.60
C LEU A 48 -11.11 78.06 -55.03
N GLY A 49 -11.78 76.92 -55.26
CA GLY A 49 -13.08 76.61 -54.67
C GLY A 49 -12.95 75.80 -53.38
N TYR A 50 -13.61 76.24 -52.31
CA TYR A 50 -13.81 75.40 -51.14
C TYR A 50 -14.84 74.31 -51.46
N VAL A 51 -14.46 73.05 -51.25
CA VAL A 51 -15.34 71.89 -51.41
C VAL A 51 -15.54 71.18 -50.07
N SER A 52 -14.44 70.95 -49.34
CA SER A 52 -14.39 70.34 -48.02
C SER A 52 -13.12 70.79 -47.29
N ASP A 53 -12.97 70.39 -46.01
CA ASP A 53 -11.72 70.51 -45.26
C ASP A 53 -10.53 70.05 -46.11
N SER A 54 -9.62 70.99 -46.40
CA SER A 54 -8.56 70.83 -47.39
C SER A 54 -7.39 71.77 -47.07
N MET A 55 -6.25 71.54 -47.73
CA MET A 55 -5.07 72.39 -47.66
C MET A 55 -4.77 72.98 -49.04
N ILE A 56 -4.21 74.20 -49.09
CA ILE A 56 -3.69 74.77 -50.34
C ILE A 56 -2.24 74.31 -50.50
N LYS A 57 -1.94 73.69 -51.64
CA LYS A 57 -0.58 73.33 -52.02
C LYS A 57 -0.07 74.25 -53.12
N ILE A 58 1.14 74.73 -52.95
CA ILE A 58 1.92 75.40 -53.98
C ILE A 58 2.55 74.31 -54.83
N THR A 59 2.21 74.24 -56.11
CA THR A 59 2.75 73.23 -57.04
C THR A 59 3.82 73.80 -57.97
N ALA A 60 3.80 75.11 -58.18
CA ALA A 60 4.81 75.88 -58.88
C ALA A 60 4.70 77.35 -58.43
N GLU A 61 5.58 78.21 -58.97
CA GLU A 61 5.44 79.66 -58.83
C GLU A 61 4.03 80.10 -59.29
N ASP A 62 3.38 80.94 -58.49
CA ASP A 62 2.04 81.48 -58.72
C ASP A 62 0.92 80.46 -59.01
N THR A 63 1.16 79.17 -58.71
CA THR A 63 0.24 78.07 -58.99
C THR A 63 -0.15 77.37 -57.69
N TYR A 64 -1.42 77.54 -57.33
CA TYR A 64 -2.01 76.98 -56.12
C TYR A 64 -3.09 75.97 -56.48
N VAL A 65 -3.19 74.90 -55.69
CA VAL A 65 -4.24 73.90 -55.85
C VAL A 65 -4.80 73.49 -54.49
N ILE A 66 -6.10 73.19 -54.45
CA ILE A 66 -6.73 72.59 -53.27
C ILE A 66 -6.39 71.10 -53.23
N ARG A 67 -5.90 70.62 -52.09
CA ARG A 67 -5.63 69.22 -51.81
C ARG A 67 -6.49 68.75 -50.65
N THR A 68 -7.26 67.70 -50.89
CA THR A 68 -8.01 66.99 -49.84
C THR A 68 -7.04 66.40 -48.81
N LEU A 69 -7.52 66.11 -47.60
CA LEU A 69 -6.69 65.53 -46.54
C LEU A 69 -6.04 64.18 -46.93
N ALA A 70 -6.71 63.37 -47.77
CA ALA A 70 -6.15 62.12 -48.26
C ALA A 70 -4.96 62.34 -49.22
N GLU A 71 -5.06 63.34 -50.08
CA GLU A 71 -4.01 63.71 -51.01
C GLU A 71 -2.81 64.37 -50.31
N VAL A 72 -3.06 65.14 -49.24
CA VAL A 72 -2.01 65.69 -48.38
C VAL A 72 -1.22 64.56 -47.74
N ARG A 73 -1.89 63.51 -47.23
CA ARG A 73 -1.21 62.32 -46.70
C ARG A 73 -0.28 61.67 -47.74
N THR A 74 -0.73 61.54 -48.98
CA THR A 74 0.08 61.04 -50.10
C THR A 74 1.26 61.96 -50.40
N ASP A 75 1.04 63.28 -50.43
CA ASP A 75 2.12 64.26 -50.67
C ASP A 75 3.19 64.25 -49.58
N LEU A 76 2.80 63.99 -48.32
CA LEU A 76 3.73 63.82 -47.21
C LEU A 76 4.43 62.46 -47.21
N GLY A 77 4.09 61.56 -48.14
CA GLY A 77 4.68 60.21 -48.23
C GLY A 77 4.25 59.28 -47.10
N LEU A 78 3.12 59.56 -46.43
CA LEU A 78 2.66 58.76 -45.29
C LEU A 78 1.83 57.57 -45.76
N VAL A 79 2.23 56.37 -45.32
CA VAL A 79 1.54 55.10 -45.60
C VAL A 79 0.90 54.57 -44.31
N ILE A 80 -0.41 54.25 -44.36
CA ILE A 80 -1.13 53.62 -43.25
C ILE A 80 -0.60 52.19 -43.06
N GLY A 81 -0.33 51.79 -41.83
CA GLY A 81 0.34 50.55 -41.46
C GLY A 81 1.87 50.68 -41.39
N THR A 82 2.46 51.75 -41.95
CA THR A 82 3.92 52.00 -41.87
C THR A 82 4.23 53.23 -41.02
N ASN A 83 3.68 54.39 -41.39
CA ASN A 83 3.93 55.66 -40.71
C ASN A 83 2.80 56.02 -39.74
N VAL A 84 1.58 55.60 -40.06
CA VAL A 84 0.38 55.84 -39.26
C VAL A 84 -0.23 54.49 -38.93
N LEU A 85 -0.60 54.25 -37.67
CA LEU A 85 -1.28 53.01 -37.28
C LEU A 85 -2.58 52.86 -38.06
N ALA A 86 -2.82 51.66 -38.60
CA ALA A 86 -4.14 51.28 -39.08
C ALA A 86 -5.09 51.15 -37.89
N TYR A 87 -6.35 51.55 -38.07
CA TYR A 87 -7.35 51.37 -37.03
C TYR A 87 -7.54 49.87 -36.75
N ASP A 88 -7.33 49.47 -35.50
CA ASP A 88 -7.51 48.11 -35.01
C ASP A 88 -8.35 48.14 -33.72
N VAL A 89 -9.44 47.37 -33.70
CA VAL A 89 -10.40 47.35 -32.59
C VAL A 89 -9.78 46.78 -31.32
N GLY A 90 -8.92 45.76 -31.45
CA GLY A 90 -8.24 45.13 -30.33
C GLY A 90 -7.23 46.06 -29.69
N LEU A 91 -6.46 46.79 -30.50
CA LEU A 91 -5.50 47.79 -30.03
C LEU A 91 -6.21 48.96 -29.33
N ALA A 92 -7.34 49.44 -29.88
CA ALA A 92 -8.14 50.49 -29.24
C ALA A 92 -8.69 50.01 -27.89
N ASN A 93 -9.15 48.76 -27.80
CA ASN A 93 -9.62 48.17 -26.55
C ASN A 93 -8.47 48.01 -25.52
N LEU A 94 -7.32 47.48 -25.95
CA LEU A 94 -6.14 47.31 -25.09
C LEU A 94 -5.65 48.66 -24.55
N ALA A 95 -5.59 49.69 -25.39
CA ALA A 95 -5.21 51.04 -25.01
C ALA A 95 -6.21 51.70 -24.04
N GLY A 96 -7.46 51.24 -24.02
CA GLY A 96 -8.50 51.69 -23.10
C GLY A 96 -8.44 51.04 -21.71
N ILE A 97 -7.63 50.01 -21.50
CA ILE A 97 -7.52 49.38 -20.18
C ILE A 97 -6.69 50.26 -19.24
N ALA A 98 -7.24 50.52 -18.06
CA ALA A 98 -6.50 51.18 -17.00
C ALA A 98 -5.34 50.28 -16.51
N MET A 99 -4.11 50.76 -16.72
CA MET A 99 -2.92 50.12 -16.17
C MET A 99 -2.85 50.33 -14.66
N ALA A 100 -2.81 49.22 -13.91
CA ALA A 100 -2.65 49.17 -12.47
C ALA A 100 -1.62 48.11 -12.06
N ALA A 101 -1.07 48.28 -10.86
CA ALA A 101 -0.22 47.27 -10.22
C ALA A 101 -1.01 45.99 -9.93
N ASP A 102 -0.29 44.89 -9.77
CA ASP A 102 -0.84 43.59 -9.36
C ASP A 102 -1.94 43.07 -10.31
N LYS A 103 -1.78 43.33 -11.62
CA LYS A 103 -2.68 42.87 -12.68
C LYS A 103 -2.01 41.91 -13.65
N PHE A 104 -2.80 40.97 -14.15
CA PHE A 104 -2.52 40.16 -15.33
C PHE A 104 -3.51 40.56 -16.42
N TYR A 105 -3.02 41.00 -17.58
CA TYR A 105 -3.85 41.43 -18.69
C TYR A 105 -3.97 40.30 -19.71
N TYR A 106 -5.20 39.97 -20.11
CA TYR A 106 -5.48 38.87 -21.02
C TYR A 106 -6.67 39.17 -21.92
N THR A 107 -6.75 38.47 -23.05
CA THR A 107 -7.85 38.58 -24.00
C THR A 107 -8.95 37.60 -23.61
N SER A 108 -10.11 38.09 -23.18
CA SER A 108 -11.24 37.25 -22.74
C SER A 108 -12.22 36.90 -23.87
N ALA A 109 -12.21 37.67 -24.95
CA ALA A 109 -12.97 37.46 -26.18
C ALA A 109 -12.30 38.21 -27.34
N ASP A 110 -12.77 38.02 -28.57
CA ASP A 110 -12.24 38.74 -29.72
C ASP A 110 -12.30 40.27 -29.50
N ASN A 111 -11.16 40.93 -29.69
CA ASN A 111 -10.94 42.35 -29.37
C ASN A 111 -11.33 42.80 -27.94
N VAL A 112 -11.45 41.90 -26.96
CA VAL A 112 -11.74 42.25 -25.55
C VAL A 112 -10.59 41.84 -24.65
N HIS A 113 -9.89 42.83 -24.12
CA HIS A 113 -8.81 42.68 -23.16
C HIS A 113 -9.32 43.07 -21.76
N VAL A 114 -8.91 42.29 -20.77
CA VAL A 114 -9.36 42.40 -19.39
C VAL A 114 -8.15 42.34 -18.46
N ALA A 115 -8.26 42.97 -17.30
CA ALA A 115 -7.26 42.90 -16.22
C ALA A 115 -7.80 42.04 -15.06
N ALA A 116 -7.13 40.93 -14.76
CA ALA A 116 -7.35 40.16 -13.53
C ALA A 116 -6.36 40.58 -12.44
N THR A 117 -6.75 40.49 -11.18
CA THR A 117 -5.82 40.71 -10.05
C THR A 117 -4.92 39.49 -9.86
N VAL A 118 -3.61 39.70 -9.76
CA VAL A 118 -2.65 38.69 -9.28
C VAL A 118 -2.35 38.98 -7.83
N THR A 119 -2.65 38.04 -6.93
CA THR A 119 -2.37 38.21 -5.50
C THR A 119 -0.87 38.22 -5.23
N SER A 120 -0.46 38.73 -4.07
CA SER A 120 0.95 38.65 -3.63
C SER A 120 1.44 37.21 -3.57
N PHE A 121 0.62 36.28 -3.08
CA PHE A 121 0.92 34.85 -3.05
C PHE A 121 1.03 34.24 -4.45
N ALA A 122 0.16 34.60 -5.39
CA ALA A 122 0.29 34.11 -6.76
C ALA A 122 1.59 34.62 -7.41
N ARG A 123 2.04 35.85 -7.09
CA ARG A 123 3.31 36.37 -7.58
C ARG A 123 4.52 35.59 -7.05
N SER A 124 4.46 35.04 -5.84
CA SER A 124 5.54 34.21 -5.30
C SER A 124 5.60 32.82 -5.91
N ILE A 125 4.57 32.39 -6.65
CA ILE A 125 4.59 31.13 -7.42
C ILE A 125 5.03 31.40 -8.87
N LEU A 126 4.61 32.53 -9.43
CA LEU A 126 4.90 32.90 -10.82
C LEU A 126 6.34 33.39 -11.04
N ASP A 127 7.04 33.83 -9.99
CA ASP A 127 8.44 34.25 -10.05
C ASP A 127 9.43 33.06 -10.01
N ASP A 128 8.93 31.86 -9.71
CA ASP A 128 9.75 30.65 -9.61
C ASP A 128 10.31 30.22 -10.97
N ALA A 129 11.63 30.30 -11.11
CA ALA A 129 12.33 29.96 -12.35
C ALA A 129 12.44 28.44 -12.63
N ASN A 130 12.21 27.60 -11.62
CA ASN A 130 12.33 26.15 -11.72
C ASN A 130 11.53 25.44 -10.62
N GLU A 131 11.44 24.11 -10.72
CA GLU A 131 10.69 23.26 -9.78
C GLU A 131 11.20 23.36 -8.32
N ALA A 132 12.52 23.52 -8.11
CA ALA A 132 13.07 23.61 -6.75
C ALA A 132 12.65 24.92 -6.06
N ALA A 133 12.61 26.02 -6.82
CA ALA A 133 12.08 27.30 -6.33
C ALA A 133 10.59 27.17 -5.98
N PHE A 134 9.79 26.58 -6.89
CA PHE A 134 8.38 26.28 -6.62
C PHE A 134 8.16 25.48 -5.35
N LYS A 135 8.87 24.36 -5.18
CA LYS A 135 8.78 23.53 -3.98
C LYS A 135 9.13 24.30 -2.70
N ALA A 136 10.14 25.16 -2.74
CA ALA A 136 10.48 26.02 -1.62
C ALA A 136 9.36 27.03 -1.32
N THR A 137 8.80 27.69 -2.34
CA THR A 137 7.69 28.64 -2.23
C THR A 137 6.47 28.01 -1.58
N VAL A 138 6.09 26.80 -2.02
CA VAL A 138 4.91 26.09 -1.48
C VAL A 138 5.24 25.21 -0.28
N ASN A 139 6.47 25.28 0.22
CA ASN A 139 6.97 24.47 1.32
C ASN A 139 6.68 22.96 1.14
N LEU A 140 6.90 22.44 -0.06
CA LEU A 140 6.85 21.01 -0.35
C LEU A 140 8.24 20.40 -0.12
N GLU A 141 8.40 19.69 0.99
CA GLU A 141 9.62 18.97 1.30
C GLU A 141 9.46 17.45 1.09
N ILE A 142 10.44 16.85 0.39
CA ILE A 142 10.47 15.41 0.15
C ILE A 142 10.90 14.71 1.44
N GLY A 143 10.15 13.70 1.85
CA GLY A 143 10.31 12.96 3.09
C GLY A 143 9.37 13.42 4.21
N THR A 144 8.74 14.58 4.09
CA THR A 144 7.76 15.11 5.04
C THR A 144 6.38 15.23 4.41
N ASP A 145 6.25 15.99 3.33
CA ASP A 145 4.98 16.25 2.63
C ASP A 145 4.71 15.23 1.52
N VAL A 146 5.77 14.75 0.89
CA VAL A 146 5.71 13.74 -0.17
C VAL A 146 6.79 12.69 0.05
N LEU A 147 6.53 11.43 -0.27
CA LEU A 147 7.57 10.40 -0.23
C LEU A 147 8.57 10.63 -1.37
N ALA A 148 9.86 10.39 -1.09
CA ALA A 148 10.85 10.29 -2.16
C ALA A 148 10.45 9.14 -3.10
N GLN A 149 10.76 9.25 -4.39
CA GLN A 149 10.54 8.14 -5.30
C GLN A 149 11.41 6.95 -4.84
N GLN A 150 10.75 5.92 -4.33
CA GLN A 150 11.36 4.68 -3.89
C GLN A 150 10.83 3.53 -4.74
N THR A 151 11.71 2.58 -5.03
CA THR A 151 11.34 1.35 -5.75
C THR A 151 10.50 0.47 -4.84
N ILE A 152 9.43 -0.11 -5.37
CA ILE A 152 8.66 -1.14 -4.66
C ILE A 152 9.38 -2.49 -4.84
N GLY A 153 9.58 -3.22 -3.74
CA GLY A 153 10.12 -4.57 -3.76
C GLY A 153 10.79 -4.97 -2.43
N ILE A 154 11.47 -6.12 -2.45
CA ILE A 154 12.06 -6.73 -1.24
C ILE A 154 13.57 -6.48 -1.07
N ALA A 155 14.17 -5.66 -1.94
CA ALA A 155 15.57 -5.29 -1.81
C ALA A 155 15.77 -4.22 -0.73
N ASP A 156 17.03 -4.00 -0.32
CA ASP A 156 17.37 -3.00 0.69
C ASP A 156 16.92 -1.58 0.27
N ASN A 157 16.36 -0.83 1.22
CA ASN A 157 15.80 0.52 1.06
C ASN A 157 14.58 0.66 0.12
N ASN A 158 13.99 -0.44 -0.34
CA ASN A 158 12.74 -0.40 -1.10
C ASN A 158 11.52 -0.22 -0.19
N LEU A 159 10.43 0.31 -0.77
CA LEU A 159 9.11 0.23 -0.16
C LEU A 159 8.54 -1.17 -0.35
N LEU A 160 7.89 -1.66 0.70
CA LEU A 160 7.18 -2.93 0.68
C LEU A 160 5.73 -2.68 0.31
N GLU A 161 5.23 -3.42 -0.68
CA GLU A 161 3.81 -3.46 -1.03
C GLU A 161 3.20 -4.77 -0.52
N VAL A 162 1.95 -4.71 -0.07
CA VAL A 162 1.19 -5.92 0.27
C VAL A 162 0.70 -6.54 -1.03
N ASP A 163 1.36 -7.61 -1.46
CA ASP A 163 0.99 -8.45 -2.61
C ASP A 163 0.16 -9.64 -2.13
N HIS A 164 -1.03 -9.36 -1.61
CA HIS A 164 -2.01 -10.38 -1.31
C HIS A 164 -3.38 -9.95 -1.82
N VAL A 165 -4.10 -10.86 -2.48
CA VAL A 165 -5.45 -10.60 -2.98
C VAL A 165 -6.44 -10.29 -1.86
N SER A 166 -6.21 -10.78 -0.64
CA SER A 166 -7.14 -10.63 0.48
C SER A 166 -6.43 -10.69 1.84
N PRO A 167 -5.52 -9.75 2.17
CA PRO A 167 -4.90 -9.70 3.49
C PRO A 167 -5.97 -9.50 4.56
N ALA A 168 -5.98 -10.37 5.56
CA ALA A 168 -6.85 -10.27 6.72
C ALA A 168 -6.13 -9.61 7.91
N ASP A 169 -6.91 -9.03 8.82
CA ASP A 169 -6.39 -8.58 10.11
C ASP A 169 -5.77 -9.76 10.87
N ASN A 170 -4.61 -9.54 11.49
CA ASN A 170 -3.78 -10.54 12.18
C ASN A 170 -3.09 -11.60 11.29
N ASP A 171 -3.06 -11.42 9.98
CA ASP A 171 -2.15 -12.21 9.13
C ASP A 171 -0.68 -11.84 9.39
N TYR A 172 0.19 -12.84 9.27
CA TYR A 172 1.64 -12.63 9.23
C TYR A 172 2.09 -12.25 7.82
N ALA A 173 3.10 -11.40 7.72
CA ALA A 173 3.69 -11.04 6.44
C ALA A 173 4.79 -12.02 6.02
N LYS A 174 4.72 -12.51 4.79
CA LYS A 174 5.77 -13.31 4.14
C LYS A 174 6.32 -12.54 2.94
N PHE A 175 7.64 -12.36 2.89
CA PHE A 175 8.29 -11.78 1.71
C PHE A 175 8.16 -12.73 0.52
N THR A 176 7.70 -12.19 -0.61
CA THR A 176 7.66 -12.83 -1.92
C THR A 176 8.46 -11.96 -2.91
N VAL A 177 8.69 -12.46 -4.13
CA VAL A 177 9.38 -11.68 -5.17
C VAL A 177 8.64 -10.39 -5.54
N ASN A 178 7.33 -10.34 -5.30
CA ASN A 178 6.46 -9.24 -5.67
C ASN A 178 6.14 -8.32 -4.47
N GLY A 179 6.36 -8.74 -3.22
CA GLY A 179 6.02 -7.93 -2.05
C GLY A 179 5.79 -8.75 -0.79
N LEU A 180 4.82 -8.35 0.01
CA LEU A 180 4.39 -9.04 1.23
C LEU A 180 3.07 -9.79 0.97
N GLU A 181 3.11 -11.11 1.08
CA GLU A 181 1.89 -11.93 1.09
C GLU A 181 1.43 -12.16 2.53
N GLY A 182 0.13 -12.04 2.79
CA GLY A 182 -0.46 -12.35 4.09
C GLY A 182 -0.57 -13.87 4.29
N ARG A 183 -0.30 -14.33 5.51
CA ARG A 183 -0.35 -15.75 5.91
C ARG A 183 -1.11 -15.88 7.22
N SER A 184 -2.17 -16.66 7.23
CA SER A 184 -2.88 -16.98 8.47
C SER A 184 -2.01 -17.82 9.41
N TYR A 185 -2.39 -17.90 10.68
CA TYR A 185 -1.70 -18.75 11.68
C TYR A 185 -1.49 -20.19 11.19
N ALA A 186 -2.53 -20.83 10.64
CA ALA A 186 -2.45 -22.21 10.17
C ALA A 186 -1.47 -22.37 8.99
N GLU A 187 -1.46 -21.40 8.09
CA GLU A 187 -0.56 -21.39 6.93
C GLU A 187 0.89 -21.11 7.33
N VAL A 188 1.14 -20.27 8.34
CA VAL A 188 2.48 -20.07 8.91
C VAL A 188 2.97 -21.35 9.56
N LEU A 189 2.13 -22.01 10.37
CA LEU A 189 2.49 -23.29 10.99
C LEU A 189 2.84 -24.34 9.92
N SER A 190 2.04 -24.41 8.86
CA SER A 190 2.33 -25.24 7.69
C SER A 190 3.67 -24.87 7.03
N ASP A 191 3.95 -23.59 6.81
CA ASP A 191 5.18 -23.12 6.16
C ASP A 191 6.45 -23.42 6.96
N ILE A 192 6.40 -23.28 8.29
CA ILE A 192 7.53 -23.56 9.18
C ILE A 192 7.69 -25.05 9.48
N GLY A 193 6.77 -25.90 8.99
CA GLY A 193 6.76 -27.33 9.28
C GLY A 193 6.46 -27.66 10.75
N ALA A 194 5.86 -26.73 11.48
CA ALA A 194 5.40 -26.98 12.85
C ALA A 194 4.04 -27.68 12.77
N SER A 195 3.95 -28.89 13.35
CA SER A 195 2.65 -29.54 13.51
C SER A 195 1.74 -28.67 14.37
N ALA A 196 0.55 -28.34 13.86
CA ALA A 196 -0.47 -27.54 14.54
C ALA A 196 -1.01 -28.17 15.82
N SER A 197 -0.69 -29.44 16.08
CA SER A 197 -1.03 -30.12 17.31
C SER A 197 -0.03 -31.25 17.55
N GLY A 198 0.97 -30.97 18.38
CA GLY A 198 1.90 -31.97 18.89
C GLY A 198 2.92 -32.44 17.86
N HIS A 199 4.19 -32.32 18.21
CA HIS A 199 5.14 -33.33 17.77
C HIS A 199 4.59 -34.68 18.23
N ASN A 200 3.90 -35.41 17.36
CA ASN A 200 3.52 -36.77 17.67
C ASN A 200 4.77 -37.63 17.56
N HIS A 201 5.56 -37.64 18.63
CA HIS A 201 6.74 -38.47 18.71
C HIS A 201 6.39 -39.96 18.87
N ASP A 202 5.12 -40.35 18.99
CA ASP A 202 4.65 -41.73 19.24
C ASP A 202 5.22 -42.78 18.27
N ALA A 203 5.54 -42.39 17.03
CA ALA A 203 6.12 -43.31 16.05
C ALA A 203 7.65 -43.47 16.13
N THR A 204 8.37 -42.63 16.89
CA THR A 204 9.86 -42.62 16.93
C THR A 204 10.46 -42.41 18.33
N TYR A 205 9.70 -41.91 19.29
CA TYR A 205 10.01 -41.87 20.71
C TYR A 205 8.96 -42.67 21.46
N GLN A 206 9.41 -43.59 22.29
CA GLN A 206 8.56 -44.09 23.36
C GLN A 206 8.38 -42.96 24.38
N PRO A 207 7.15 -42.66 24.84
CA PRO A 207 6.94 -41.77 25.97
C PRO A 207 7.83 -42.19 27.13
N LEU A 208 8.34 -41.22 27.89
CA LEU A 208 9.11 -41.53 29.10
C LEU A 208 8.20 -42.30 30.07
N ASP A 209 8.46 -43.61 30.17
CA ASP A 209 7.76 -44.52 31.06
C ASP A 209 8.74 -45.08 32.11
N ALA A 210 8.26 -45.19 33.35
CA ALA A 210 9.09 -45.57 34.48
C ALA A 210 9.55 -47.04 34.38
N GLU A 211 8.70 -47.94 33.86
CA GLU A 211 9.06 -49.34 33.62
C GLU A 211 10.15 -49.44 32.56
N LEU A 212 9.98 -48.73 31.44
CA LEU A 212 10.97 -48.73 30.35
C LEU A 212 12.30 -48.10 30.79
N THR A 213 12.27 -47.05 31.61
CA THR A 213 13.48 -46.43 32.18
C THR A 213 14.25 -47.41 33.07
N SER A 214 13.55 -48.10 33.97
CA SER A 214 14.17 -49.10 34.84
C SER A 214 14.70 -50.30 34.05
N LEU A 215 14.01 -50.73 33.00
CA LEU A 215 14.42 -51.84 32.14
C LEU A 215 15.62 -51.47 31.27
N ALA A 216 15.67 -50.25 30.72
CA ALA A 216 16.79 -49.75 29.93
C ALA A 216 18.05 -49.48 30.78
N ALA A 217 17.89 -49.23 32.08
CA ALA A 217 19.00 -49.08 33.03
C ALA A 217 19.67 -50.41 33.40
N LEU A 218 19.10 -51.55 32.99
CA LEU A 218 19.66 -52.86 33.24
C LEU A 218 20.91 -53.11 32.37
N SER A 219 22.05 -53.33 33.02
CA SER A 219 23.28 -53.70 32.32
C SER A 219 23.43 -55.22 32.29
N TYR A 220 23.58 -55.81 31.09
CA TYR A 220 23.92 -57.22 30.96
C TYR A 220 25.34 -57.47 31.50
N VAL A 221 25.46 -58.37 32.49
CA VAL A 221 26.75 -58.78 33.07
C VAL A 221 27.00 -60.27 32.82
N ALA A 222 25.96 -61.09 32.92
CA ALA A 222 25.96 -62.53 32.62
C ALA A 222 24.53 -63.02 32.39
N ALA A 223 24.36 -64.27 31.95
CA ALA A 223 23.05 -64.90 31.82
C ALA A 223 22.25 -64.76 33.13
N SER A 224 21.16 -64.00 33.05
CA SER A 224 20.36 -63.55 34.18
C SER A 224 18.90 -63.46 33.74
N PHE A 225 17.99 -63.48 34.70
CA PHE A 225 16.58 -63.17 34.49
C PHE A 225 16.28 -61.75 34.95
N VAL A 226 15.31 -61.10 34.31
CA VAL A 226 14.79 -59.81 34.77
C VAL A 226 13.69 -60.11 35.77
N LYS A 227 13.83 -59.58 36.99
CA LYS A 227 12.81 -59.65 38.03
C LYS A 227 12.23 -58.28 38.27
N MET A 228 10.90 -58.20 38.31
CA MET A 228 10.21 -57.02 38.85
C MET A 228 10.29 -57.09 40.38
N THR A 229 11.03 -56.17 40.98
CA THR A 229 11.26 -56.12 42.44
C THR A 229 10.32 -55.14 43.14
N GLY A 230 9.59 -54.33 42.38
CA GLY A 230 8.55 -53.42 42.81
C GLY A 230 7.86 -52.79 41.61
N ALA A 231 6.84 -51.96 41.84
CA ALA A 231 6.22 -51.20 40.76
C ALA A 231 7.30 -50.37 40.04
N ASN A 232 7.34 -50.47 38.71
CA ASN A 232 8.28 -49.77 37.84
C ASN A 232 9.77 -50.01 38.16
N THR A 233 10.10 -51.10 38.87
CA THR A 233 11.48 -51.41 39.27
C THR A 233 11.84 -52.82 38.85
N PHE A 234 12.83 -52.91 37.98
CA PHE A 234 13.39 -54.15 37.48
C PHE A 234 14.84 -54.29 37.90
N ALA A 235 15.25 -55.52 38.20
CA ALA A 235 16.63 -55.87 38.50
C ALA A 235 17.02 -57.12 37.71
N LEU A 236 18.31 -57.25 37.36
CA LEU A 236 18.86 -58.54 36.94
C LEU A 236 19.06 -59.41 38.17
N ARG A 237 18.59 -60.65 38.08
CA ARG A 237 18.92 -61.71 39.03
C ARG A 237 19.70 -62.77 38.28
N THR A 238 20.86 -63.13 38.82
CA THR A 238 21.65 -64.25 38.29
C THR A 238 20.84 -65.55 38.36
N ILE A 239 21.29 -66.59 37.66
CA ILE A 239 20.62 -67.90 37.68
C ILE A 239 20.51 -68.44 39.11
N GLY A 240 21.58 -68.33 39.92
CA GLY A 240 21.58 -68.80 41.31
C GLY A 240 20.59 -68.02 42.19
N GLU A 241 20.63 -66.70 42.11
CA GLU A 241 19.69 -65.85 42.84
C GLU A 241 18.22 -66.06 42.41
N THR A 242 17.99 -66.40 41.14
CA THR A 242 16.67 -66.76 40.63
C THR A 242 16.22 -68.10 41.22
N ALA A 243 17.11 -69.07 41.35
CA ALA A 243 16.81 -70.34 42.02
C ALA A 243 16.45 -70.13 43.49
N ASP A 244 17.20 -69.27 44.20
CA ASP A 244 16.92 -68.92 45.61
C ASP A 244 15.54 -68.25 45.77
N ASP A 245 15.20 -67.33 44.86
CA ASP A 245 13.87 -66.69 44.86
C ASP A 245 12.72 -67.70 44.68
N LEU A 246 12.93 -68.68 43.80
CA LEU A 246 11.96 -69.74 43.54
C LEU A 246 11.84 -70.67 44.74
N GLU A 247 12.96 -71.13 45.30
CA GLU A 247 12.99 -71.99 46.48
C GLU A 247 12.30 -71.34 47.67
N GLY A 248 12.55 -70.05 47.92
CA GLY A 248 11.87 -69.29 48.98
C GLY A 248 10.36 -69.12 48.78
N THR A 249 9.84 -69.35 47.57
CA THR A 249 8.40 -69.30 47.26
C THR A 249 7.73 -70.66 47.43
N ILE A 250 8.50 -71.76 47.40
CA ILE A 250 7.97 -73.11 47.60
C ILE A 250 7.64 -73.26 49.08
N ASN A 251 6.37 -73.59 49.40
CA ASN A 251 6.03 -73.99 50.76
C ASN A 251 6.53 -75.42 51.01
N HIS A 252 7.68 -75.52 51.67
CA HIS A 252 8.26 -76.81 52.01
C HIS A 252 7.40 -77.57 53.01
N ASP A 253 6.50 -76.93 53.76
CA ASP A 253 5.57 -77.64 54.64
C ASP A 253 4.55 -78.42 53.82
N ASN A 254 4.15 -77.96 52.63
CA ASN A 254 3.25 -78.72 51.75
C ASN A 254 3.98 -79.90 51.06
N LEU A 255 5.30 -79.84 50.91
CA LEU A 255 6.12 -80.94 50.38
C LEU A 255 6.62 -81.90 51.47
N ALA A 256 6.91 -81.37 52.66
CA ALA A 256 7.25 -82.12 53.88
C ALA A 256 6.00 -82.75 54.50
N ASN A 257 4.80 -82.26 54.19
CA ASN A 257 3.53 -82.97 54.43
C ASN A 257 3.25 -84.03 53.35
N GLY A 258 4.17 -84.25 52.41
CA GLY A 258 4.38 -85.58 51.82
C GLY A 258 4.88 -86.61 52.84
N GLY A 259 5.38 -86.16 53.99
CA GLY A 259 5.62 -86.97 55.20
C GLY A 259 4.35 -87.28 55.99
N ALA A 260 3.18 -86.79 55.56
CA ALA A 260 1.87 -87.29 55.99
C ALA A 260 0.87 -87.44 54.83
N HIS A 261 1.34 -87.49 53.58
CA HIS A 261 0.63 -88.22 52.53
C HIS A 261 1.03 -89.69 52.63
N ASP A 262 0.43 -90.34 53.62
CA ASP A 262 -0.11 -91.69 53.48
C ASP A 262 0.78 -92.72 52.75
N TYR A 263 2.04 -92.83 53.18
CA TYR A 263 2.75 -94.10 53.13
C TYR A 263 2.87 -94.58 54.58
N ALA A 264 1.78 -95.16 55.08
CA ALA A 264 1.69 -95.74 56.41
C ALA A 264 2.81 -96.76 56.64
N TYR A 265 3.89 -96.33 57.28
CA TYR A 265 4.88 -97.22 57.89
C TYR A 265 4.27 -97.78 59.18
N ILE A 266 3.55 -98.89 59.07
CA ILE A 266 2.95 -99.59 60.22
C ILE A 266 4.07 -100.33 60.95
N SER A 267 4.63 -99.73 62.00
CA SER A 267 5.75 -100.29 62.78
C SER A 267 5.35 -100.88 64.14
N GLY A 268 4.10 -101.32 64.29
CA GLY A 268 3.62 -101.92 65.54
C GLY A 268 2.11 -102.03 65.60
N ASN A 269 1.65 -103.01 66.36
CA ASN A 269 0.26 -103.47 66.51
C ASN A 269 -0.70 -102.35 66.98
N ASP A 270 -1.23 -101.57 66.04
CA ASP A 270 -2.40 -100.73 66.25
C ASP A 270 -3.64 -101.64 66.22
N GLY A 271 -4.32 -101.74 67.37
CA GLY A 271 -5.53 -102.55 67.54
C GLY A 271 -6.72 -102.15 66.67
N ALA A 272 -6.57 -101.15 65.79
CA ALA A 272 -7.61 -100.70 64.86
C ALA A 272 -7.64 -101.44 63.50
N THR A 273 -6.55 -102.10 63.06
CA THR A 273 -6.47 -102.69 61.70
C THR A 273 -6.38 -104.23 61.68
N GLY A 274 -6.30 -104.89 62.84
CA GLY A 274 -6.44 -106.34 62.95
C GLY A 274 -5.33 -107.19 62.30
N VAL A 275 -4.19 -106.59 61.94
CA VAL A 275 -3.01 -107.29 61.40
C VAL A 275 -2.03 -107.56 62.55
N THR A 276 -1.77 -108.83 62.85
CA THR A 276 -0.90 -109.25 63.96
C THR A 276 0.54 -109.41 63.48
N ALA A 277 1.52 -109.26 64.39
CA ALA A 277 2.95 -109.36 64.06
C ALA A 277 3.38 -110.69 63.38
N ALA A 278 2.54 -111.73 63.42
CA ALA A 278 2.75 -113.00 62.72
C ALA A 278 2.43 -112.94 61.21
N GLU A 279 1.69 -111.94 60.75
CA GLU A 279 1.34 -111.73 59.33
C GLU A 279 2.34 -110.81 58.60
N LEU A 280 3.33 -110.27 59.32
CA LEU A 280 4.40 -109.43 58.76
C LEU A 280 5.71 -110.19 58.47
N GLU A 281 5.82 -111.46 58.87
CA GLU A 281 7.03 -112.27 58.62
C GLU A 281 7.05 -112.87 57.21
N GLU A 282 5.90 -112.98 56.55
CA GLU A 282 5.74 -113.52 55.17
C GLU A 282 6.04 -112.50 54.05
N LEU A 283 6.47 -111.27 54.40
CA LEU A 283 6.83 -110.23 53.42
C LEU A 283 8.32 -109.85 53.44
N SER A 284 9.13 -110.49 54.28
CA SER A 284 10.58 -110.21 54.37
C SER A 284 11.48 -111.27 53.72
N ASP A 285 10.94 -112.45 53.36
CA ASP A 285 11.71 -113.54 52.74
C ASP A 285 11.31 -113.88 51.29
N GLY A 286 10.28 -113.22 50.73
CA GLY A 286 9.85 -113.41 49.35
C GLY A 286 8.96 -114.65 49.11
N SER A 287 8.34 -115.19 50.15
CA SER A 287 7.29 -116.23 50.06
C SER A 287 5.92 -115.64 49.66
N GLU A 288 5.13 -116.42 48.92
CA GLU A 288 3.91 -116.03 48.18
C GLU A 288 2.73 -115.66 49.12
N THR A 289 2.22 -114.42 49.04
CA THR A 289 1.09 -113.93 49.84
C THR A 289 -0.24 -114.55 49.46
N THR A 290 -0.71 -115.54 50.22
CA THR A 290 -2.12 -115.96 50.19
C THR A 290 -2.83 -115.41 51.43
N LEU A 291 -3.45 -114.24 51.28
CA LEU A 291 -4.21 -113.56 52.34
C LEU A 291 -5.42 -114.40 52.80
N HIS A 292 -5.43 -114.81 54.07
CA HIS A 292 -6.62 -115.34 54.75
C HIS A 292 -6.84 -114.61 56.09
N SER A 293 -7.91 -113.81 56.19
CA SER A 293 -8.54 -113.42 57.46
C SER A 293 -10.07 -113.43 57.23
N HIS A 294 -10.93 -113.84 58.17
CA HIS A 294 -11.04 -113.35 59.54
C HIS A 294 -11.94 -114.27 60.42
N ALA A 295 -11.65 -114.28 61.74
CA ALA A 295 -12.30 -114.96 62.88
C ALA A 295 -13.77 -114.48 63.15
N GLY A 296 -14.62 -114.97 64.07
CA GLY A 296 -14.60 -115.80 65.30
C GLY A 296 -16.08 -115.96 65.76
N GLY A 297 -16.50 -116.58 66.87
CA GLY A 297 -15.84 -117.06 68.09
C GLY A 297 -16.75 -118.01 68.90
N GLY A 298 -16.20 -118.60 69.97
CA GLY A 298 -16.89 -119.53 70.87
C GLY A 298 -17.01 -119.00 72.31
N GLY A 299 -18.00 -119.50 73.07
CA GLY A 299 -18.07 -119.34 74.54
C GLY A 299 -19.47 -119.30 75.17
N ASP A 300 -20.05 -120.48 75.41
CA ASP A 300 -20.79 -120.96 76.60
C ASP A 300 -21.64 -120.00 77.48
N VAL A 301 -22.96 -120.23 77.57
CA VAL A 301 -23.71 -120.08 78.85
C VAL A 301 -25.00 -120.92 78.88
N SER A 302 -24.92 -122.02 79.62
CA SER A 302 -26.04 -122.81 80.13
C SER A 302 -26.98 -122.03 81.07
N LYS A 303 -28.24 -122.52 81.18
CA LYS A 303 -29.40 -122.13 82.04
C LYS A 303 -30.46 -121.30 81.30
N GLN A 304 -31.55 -121.93 80.89
CA GLN A 304 -32.80 -121.94 81.68
C GLN A 304 -33.23 -120.53 82.13
N PHE A 305 -33.93 -119.81 81.27
CA PHE A 305 -35.10 -119.05 81.73
C PHE A 305 -36.32 -119.97 81.53
N LEU A 306 -36.58 -120.73 82.58
CA LEU A 306 -37.83 -121.45 82.78
C LEU A 306 -38.92 -120.41 83.06
N GLU A 307 -39.89 -120.35 82.14
CA GLU A 307 -41.34 -120.27 82.41
C GLU A 307 -41.84 -119.29 83.48
N VAL A 308 -42.58 -118.24 83.09
CA VAL A 308 -43.89 -117.85 83.69
C VAL A 308 -44.65 -116.91 82.73
N MET A 309 -45.67 -117.50 82.10
CA MET A 309 -46.99 -117.00 81.71
C MET A 309 -47.26 -115.50 81.44
N GLY A 310 -47.68 -115.29 80.19
CA GLY A 310 -48.72 -114.37 79.72
C GLY A 310 -49.26 -114.90 78.40
#